data_AF-A0A924DDU7-F1
#
_entry.id   AF-A0A924DDU7-F1
#
_cell.length_a   1.000
_cell.length_b   1.000
_cell.length_c   1.000
_cell.angle_alpha   90.00
_cell.angle_beta   90.00
_cell.angle_gamma   90.00
#
_symmetry.space_group_name_H-M   'P 1'
#
loop_
_entity.id
_entity.type
_entity.pdbx_description
1 polymer ?
#
loop_
_entity_poly.entity_id
_entity_poly.type
_entity_poly.pdbx_seq_one_letter_code
_entity_poly.pdbx_strand_id
1 'polypeptide(L)'
;MLLNATYSESAEVRCHAANELCLCHIQGNTLQVWDRLLEMIADPDPKVRNIILHTLGDGSPNERETEVIAAIESRYNDTNLKFRRKVRNFLAVYRRTGKWNLL
;
A
#
# COMPACT_ATOMS: atom_id res chain seq x y z
N MET A 1 -4.38 4.01 -19.33
CA MET A 1 -3.40 4.41 -18.30
C MET A 1 -3.55 3.48 -17.11
N LEU A 2 -2.47 2.92 -16.56
CA LEU A 2 -2.52 1.96 -15.44
C LEU A 2 -3.21 2.55 -14.20
N LEU A 3 -3.03 3.85 -13.94
CA LEU A 3 -3.72 4.57 -12.88
C LEU A 3 -5.26 4.45 -12.98
N ASN A 4 -5.83 4.60 -14.18
CA ASN A 4 -7.28 4.49 -14.38
C ASN A 4 -7.80 3.07 -14.11
N ALA A 5 -6.98 2.03 -14.32
CA ALA A 5 -7.36 0.66 -14.03
C ALA A 5 -7.53 0.38 -12.53
N THR A 6 -6.93 1.21 -11.66
CA THR A 6 -7.15 1.15 -10.20
C THR A 6 -8.57 1.53 -9.76
N TYR A 7 -9.38 2.08 -10.66
CA TYR A 7 -10.79 2.42 -10.42
C TYR A 7 -11.77 1.37 -10.97
N SER A 8 -11.26 0.27 -11.53
CA SER A 8 -12.11 -0.80 -12.06
C SER A 8 -13.00 -1.40 -10.98
N GLU A 9 -14.23 -1.76 -11.34
CA GLU A 9 -15.12 -2.54 -10.47
C GLU A 9 -14.54 -3.92 -10.15
N SER A 10 -13.75 -4.49 -11.08
CA SER A 10 -13.09 -5.77 -10.89
C SER A 10 -11.90 -5.63 -9.94
N ALA A 11 -11.97 -6.32 -8.80
CA ALA A 11 -10.87 -6.40 -7.85
C ALA A 11 -9.60 -7.02 -8.46
N GLU A 12 -9.76 -7.92 -9.43
CA GLU A 12 -8.62 -8.52 -10.16
C GLU A 12 -7.89 -7.47 -10.99
N VAL A 13 -8.64 -6.63 -11.72
CA VAL A 13 -8.07 -5.53 -12.51
C VAL A 13 -7.39 -4.52 -11.58
N ARG A 14 -8.01 -4.19 -10.43
CA ARG A 14 -7.37 -3.31 -9.43
C ARG A 14 -6.10 -3.91 -8.84
N CYS A 15 -6.10 -5.20 -8.51
CA CYS A 15 -4.92 -5.93 -8.04
C CYS A 15 -3.79 -5.85 -9.06
N HIS A 16 -4.08 -6.19 -10.32
CA HIS A 16 -3.10 -6.13 -11.39
C HIS A 16 -2.57 -4.70 -11.55
N ALA A 17 -3.44 -3.70 -11.63
CA ALA A 17 -3.04 -2.31 -11.75
C ALA A 17 -2.17 -1.84 -10.57
N ALA A 18 -2.53 -2.17 -9.33
CA ALA A 18 -1.75 -1.83 -8.14
C ALA A 18 -0.35 -2.49 -8.16
N ASN A 19 -0.26 -3.74 -8.62
CA ASN A 19 0.99 -4.46 -8.72
C ASN A 19 1.92 -3.86 -9.79
N GLU A 20 1.36 -3.51 -10.95
CA GLU A 20 2.10 -2.83 -12.02
C GLU A 20 2.53 -1.42 -11.63
N LEU A 21 1.77 -0.74 -10.75
CA LEU A 21 2.10 0.57 -10.21
C LEU A 21 3.15 0.53 -9.10
N CYS A 22 3.59 -0.66 -8.66
CA CYS A 22 4.65 -0.77 -7.67
C CYS A 22 5.98 -0.25 -8.24
N LEU A 23 6.72 0.55 -7.46
CA LEU A 23 7.98 1.16 -7.90
C LEU A 23 9.10 0.17 -8.18
N CYS A 24 8.98 -1.09 -7.78
CA CYS A 24 9.88 -2.13 -8.29
C CYS A 24 9.82 -2.25 -9.82
N HIS A 25 8.76 -1.72 -10.46
CA HIS A 25 8.54 -1.74 -11.91
C HIS A 25 8.51 -0.36 -12.59
N ILE A 26 8.31 0.75 -11.83
CA ILE A 26 8.17 2.11 -12.42
C ILE A 26 9.27 3.05 -11.89
N GLN A 27 10.10 3.60 -12.78
CA GLN A 27 11.18 4.54 -12.46
C GLN A 27 10.71 6.00 -12.21
N GLY A 28 9.46 6.21 -11.79
CA GLY A 28 8.84 7.54 -11.77
C GLY A 28 8.07 7.82 -10.49
N ASN A 29 8.55 8.76 -9.70
CA ASN A 29 7.83 9.30 -8.54
C ASN A 29 6.69 10.24 -9.01
N THR A 30 5.59 9.66 -9.48
CA THR A 30 4.40 10.45 -9.84
C THR A 30 3.53 10.62 -8.61
N LEU A 31 3.43 11.85 -8.07
CA LEU A 31 2.66 12.15 -6.85
C LEU A 31 1.23 11.59 -6.89
N GLN A 32 0.54 11.71 -8.03
CA GLN A 32 -0.82 11.19 -8.22
C GLN A 32 -0.95 9.67 -8.04
N VAL A 33 0.12 8.92 -8.33
CA VAL A 33 0.14 7.47 -8.12
C VAL A 33 0.18 7.19 -6.62
N TRP A 34 1.00 7.91 -5.85
CA TRP A 34 1.06 7.74 -4.39
C TRP A 34 -0.23 8.09 -3.70
N ASP A 35 -0.84 9.22 -4.07
CA ASP A 35 -2.11 9.64 -3.52
C ASP A 35 -3.16 8.54 -3.74
N ARG A 36 -3.18 7.96 -4.94
CA ARG A 36 -4.08 6.84 -5.25
C ARG A 36 -3.76 5.57 -4.46
N LEU A 37 -2.50 5.18 -4.37
CA LEU A 37 -2.10 3.98 -3.62
C LEU A 37 -2.41 4.12 -2.12
N LEU A 38 -2.25 5.31 -1.55
CA LEU A 38 -2.63 5.61 -0.17
C LEU A 38 -4.14 5.41 0.05
N GLU A 39 -4.99 5.85 -0.87
CA GLU A 39 -6.44 5.58 -0.80
C GLU A 39 -6.76 4.08 -0.86
N MET A 40 -6.08 3.35 -1.73
CA MET A 40 -6.33 1.93 -1.98
C MET A 40 -5.96 1.02 -0.80
N ILE A 41 -5.27 1.51 0.23
CA ILE A 41 -5.05 0.73 1.46
C ILE A 41 -6.38 0.39 2.17
N ALA A 42 -7.45 1.12 1.84
CA ALA A 42 -8.81 0.89 2.30
C ALA A 42 -9.69 0.13 1.29
N ASP A 43 -9.11 -0.45 0.23
CA ASP A 43 -9.89 -1.16 -0.81
C ASP A 43 -10.79 -2.24 -0.18
N PRO A 44 -12.05 -2.42 -0.65
CA PRO A 44 -12.94 -3.44 -0.12
C PRO A 44 -12.36 -4.86 -0.24
N ASP A 45 -11.59 -5.13 -1.29
CA ASP A 45 -10.99 -6.44 -1.51
C ASP A 45 -9.68 -6.61 -0.70
N PRO A 46 -9.59 -7.63 0.16
CA PRO A 46 -8.41 -7.82 1.00
C PRO A 46 -7.15 -8.19 0.21
N LYS A 47 -7.25 -8.76 -1.00
CA LYS A 47 -6.09 -9.03 -1.84
C LYS A 47 -5.52 -7.72 -2.38
N VAL A 48 -6.37 -6.78 -2.81
CA VAL A 48 -5.92 -5.44 -3.21
C VAL A 48 -5.20 -4.76 -2.05
N ARG A 49 -5.79 -4.73 -0.85
CA ARG A 49 -5.15 -4.13 0.34
C ARG A 49 -3.77 -4.73 0.64
N ASN A 50 -3.61 -6.05 0.46
CA ASN A 50 -2.32 -6.72 0.65
C ASN A 50 -1.25 -6.25 -0.33
N ILE A 51 -1.59 -6.08 -1.61
CA ILE A 51 -0.66 -5.55 -2.63
C ILE A 51 -0.27 -4.12 -2.25
N ILE A 52 -1.24 -3.29 -1.88
CA ILE A 52 -0.98 -1.90 -1.49
C ILE A 52 -0.08 -1.79 -0.27
N LEU A 53 -0.31 -2.60 0.77
CA LEU A 53 0.58 -2.60 1.95
C LEU A 53 2.03 -2.91 1.58
N HIS A 54 2.25 -3.85 0.67
CA HIS A 54 3.57 -4.16 0.14
C HIS A 54 4.12 -2.97 -0.66
N THR A 55 3.38 -2.47 -1.65
CA THR A 55 3.83 -1.34 -2.47
C THR A 55 4.20 -0.12 -1.65
N LEU A 56 3.40 0.22 -0.63
CA LEU A 56 3.69 1.35 0.26
C LEU A 56 4.93 1.11 1.12
N GLY A 57 5.16 -0.13 1.56
CA GLY A 57 6.27 -0.53 2.42
C GLY A 57 7.57 -0.89 1.69
N ASP A 58 7.61 -0.85 0.37
CA ASP A 58 8.80 -1.18 -0.43
C ASP A 58 9.47 0.06 -1.01
N GLY A 59 8.69 1.06 -1.46
CA GLY A 59 9.20 2.06 -2.40
C GLY A 59 8.77 3.50 -2.19
N SER A 60 7.85 3.82 -1.27
CA SER A 60 7.32 5.19 -1.24
C SER A 60 8.43 6.22 -0.94
N PRO A 61 8.33 7.47 -1.44
CA PRO A 61 9.33 8.50 -1.15
C PRO A 61 9.47 8.78 0.35
N ASN A 62 10.69 9.04 0.82
CA ASN A 62 10.98 9.38 2.22
C ASN A 62 10.14 10.56 2.75
N GLU A 63 9.87 11.55 1.91
CA GLU A 63 9.03 12.70 2.25
C GLU A 63 7.58 12.33 2.58
N ARG A 64 7.10 11.15 2.16
CA ARG A 64 5.74 10.64 2.42
C ARG A 64 5.68 9.63 3.56
N GLU A 65 6.79 9.37 4.27
CA GLU A 65 6.84 8.39 5.35
C GLU A 65 5.69 8.58 6.36
N THR A 66 5.47 9.81 6.81
CA THR A 66 4.40 10.11 7.79
C THR A 66 3.00 9.75 7.27
N GLU A 67 2.71 10.05 6.01
CA GLU A 67 1.42 9.71 5.37
C GLU A 67 1.24 8.20 5.24
N VAL A 68 2.30 7.50 4.80
CA VAL A 68 2.30 6.05 4.63
C VAL A 68 2.07 5.34 5.96
N ILE A 69 2.82 5.73 7.00
CA ILE A 69 2.68 5.13 8.33
C ILE A 69 1.29 5.40 8.90
N ALA A 70 0.78 6.64 8.80
CA ALA A 70 -0.58 6.97 9.26
C ALA A 70 -1.66 6.14 8.53
N ALA A 71 -1.51 5.97 7.20
CA ALA A 71 -2.42 5.17 6.40
C ALA A 71 -2.40 3.69 6.83
N ILE A 72 -1.22 3.11 7.07
CA ILE A 72 -1.08 1.73 7.55
C ILE A 72 -1.61 1.59 8.99
N GLU A 73 -1.34 2.54 9.89
CA GLU A 73 -1.86 2.56 11.26
C GLU A 73 -3.39 2.57 11.31
N SER A 74 -4.03 3.31 10.41
CA SER A 74 -5.49 3.34 10.31
C SER A 74 -6.12 1.98 9.96
N ARG A 75 -5.31 1.00 9.54
CA ARG A 75 -5.72 -0.40 9.27
C ARG A 75 -5.34 -1.38 10.39
N TYR A 76 -4.87 -0.91 11.55
CA TYR A 76 -4.45 -1.77 12.67
C TYR A 76 -5.53 -2.76 13.15
N ASN A 77 -6.81 -2.42 12.95
CA ASN A 77 -7.99 -3.22 13.32
C ASN A 77 -8.78 -3.72 12.10
N ASP A 78 -8.15 -3.90 10.94
CA ASP A 78 -8.83 -4.40 9.73
C ASP A 78 -9.63 -5.68 10.00
N THR A 79 -10.81 -5.80 9.38
CA THR A 79 -11.72 -6.93 9.58
C THR A 79 -11.12 -8.24 9.07
N ASN A 80 -10.29 -8.20 8.03
CA ASN A 80 -9.58 -9.36 7.52
C ASN A 80 -8.41 -9.74 8.45
N LEU A 81 -8.52 -10.89 9.11
CA LEU A 81 -7.52 -11.39 10.07
C LEU A 81 -6.11 -11.49 9.48
N LYS A 82 -5.97 -11.98 8.23
CA LYS A 82 -4.65 -12.17 7.61
C LYS A 82 -3.99 -10.83 7.32
N PHE A 83 -4.72 -9.88 6.76
CA PHE A 83 -4.23 -8.53 6.49
C PHE A 83 -3.91 -7.77 7.78
N ARG A 84 -4.81 -7.83 8.77
CA ARG A 84 -4.60 -7.25 10.10
C ARG A 84 -3.29 -7.71 10.75
N ARG A 85 -2.98 -9.02 10.67
CA ARG A 85 -1.71 -9.56 11.18
C ARG A 85 -0.50 -8.95 10.48
N LYS A 86 -0.54 -8.79 9.15
CA LYS A 86 0.55 -8.16 8.39
C LYS A 86 0.75 -6.71 8.77
N VAL A 87 -0.33 -5.93 8.85
CA VAL A 87 -0.28 -4.52 9.29
C VAL A 87 0.37 -4.39 10.67
N ARG A 88 -0.07 -5.20 11.63
CA ARG A 88 0.50 -5.19 12.99
C ARG A 88 1.97 -5.56 13.01
N ASN A 89 2.35 -6.57 12.23
CA ASN A 89 3.75 -6.97 12.10
C ASN A 89 4.60 -5.84 11.51
N PHE A 90 4.14 -5.23 10.41
CA PHE A 90 4.82 -4.09 9.77
C PHE A 90 5.07 -2.97 10.78
N LEU A 91 4.01 -2.51 11.47
CA LEU A 91 4.11 -1.45 12.47
C LEU A 91 5.00 -1.83 13.66
N ALA A 92 4.98 -3.10 14.09
CA ALA A 92 5.85 -3.56 15.16
C ALA A 92 7.33 -3.55 14.75
N VAL A 93 7.65 -3.84 13.49
CA VAL A 93 9.03 -3.69 13.00
C VAL A 93 9.39 -2.22 12.87
N TYR A 94 8.54 -1.41 12.23
CA TYR A 94 8.75 0.04 12.10
C TYR A 94 9.03 0.72 13.44
N ARG A 95 8.17 0.49 14.45
CA ARG A 95 8.34 1.07 15.80
C ARG A 95 9.62 0.63 16.50
N ARG A 96 10.16 -0.54 16.15
CA ARG A 96 11.40 -1.08 16.73
C ARG A 96 12.65 -0.53 16.05
N THR A 97 12.61 -0.34 14.73
CA THR A 97 13.80 -0.06 13.92
C THR A 97 13.84 1.33 13.33
N GLY A 98 12.71 2.04 13.29
CA GLY A 98 12.51 3.27 12.52
C GLY A 98 12.56 3.06 11.00
N LYS A 99 12.67 1.82 10.52
CA LYS A 99 12.74 1.50 9.10
C LYS A 99 11.36 1.08 8.62
N TRP A 100 10.93 1.57 7.47
CA TRP A 100 9.61 1.27 6.90
C TRP A 100 9.69 0.66 5.50
N ASN A 101 10.78 0.91 4.76
CA ASN A 101 11.16 0.18 3.55
C ASN A 101 11.78 -1.17 3.94
N LEU A 102 10.93 -2.16 4.23
CA LEU A 102 11.30 -3.38 4.99
C LEU A 102 11.00 -4.70 4.28
N LEU A 103 10.43 -4.66 3.08
CA LEU A 103 9.99 -5.83 2.33
C LEU A 103 10.73 -5.94 0.99
#